data_AF-A0A0M0JS14-F1
#
_entry.id   AF-A0A0M0JS14-F1
#
_cell.length_a   1.000
_cell.length_b   1.000
_cell.length_c   1.000
_cell.angle_alpha   90.00
_cell.angle_beta   90.00
_cell.angle_gamma   90.00
#
_symmetry.space_group_name_H-M   'P 1'
#
loop_
_entity.id
_entity.type
_entity.pdbx_description
1 polymer ?
#
loop_
_entity_poly.entity_id
_entity_poly.type
_entity_poly.pdbx_seq_one_letter_code
_entity_poly.pdbx_strand_id
1 'polypeptide(L)'
;MFFNAMRRKGYDPREEEMGMVVAIHNSVNERTWVQVLEYEGTLYPECVDTLQLVRFVGKPDEPTLKARARALTGYAKPFDRHDWVLSRCGKEVTYLIDFYNGTPTPLKPVAMHIDARPAADDLQSAWDRARMPFVRFWRSVRPQQAAAAATAAAAYPAGGAAASSKAN
;
A
#
# COMPACT_ATOMS: atom_id res chain seq x y z
N MET A 1 -21.36 13.20 1.85
CA MET A 1 -20.32 13.83 0.99
C MET A 1 -20.13 13.10 -0.34
N PHE A 2 -20.00 11.77 -0.38
CA PHE A 2 -19.74 11.02 -1.64
C PHE A 2 -20.93 10.99 -2.62
N PHE A 3 -22.16 10.73 -2.13
CA PHE A 3 -23.39 10.79 -2.91
C PHE A 3 -23.57 12.12 -3.66
N ASN A 4 -23.40 13.24 -2.94
CA ASN A 4 -23.47 14.58 -3.53
C ASN A 4 -22.35 14.83 -4.57
N ALA A 5 -21.17 14.26 -4.37
CA ALA A 5 -20.07 14.36 -5.34
C ALA A 5 -20.38 13.61 -6.65
N MET A 6 -21.02 12.44 -6.57
CA MET A 6 -21.48 11.70 -7.75
C MET A 6 -22.58 12.46 -8.50
N ARG A 7 -23.56 13.01 -7.78
CA ARG A 7 -24.61 13.85 -8.40
C ARG A 7 -24.06 15.10 -9.07
N ARG A 8 -23.04 15.76 -8.48
CA ARG A 8 -22.33 16.89 -9.11
C ARG A 8 -21.62 16.50 -10.41
N LYS A 9 -21.21 15.24 -10.56
CA LYS A 9 -20.61 14.70 -11.77
C LYS A 9 -21.65 14.16 -12.78
N GLY A 10 -22.95 14.35 -12.50
CA GLY A 10 -24.04 13.94 -13.40
C GLY A 10 -24.45 12.47 -13.30
N TYR A 11 -23.95 11.74 -12.30
CA TYR A 11 -24.41 10.38 -12.03
C TYR A 11 -25.70 10.42 -11.19
N ASP A 12 -26.58 9.44 -11.39
CA ASP A 12 -27.80 9.25 -10.61
C ASP A 12 -27.68 8.00 -9.70
N PRO A 13 -26.88 8.09 -8.61
CA PRO A 13 -26.67 6.97 -7.71
C PRO A 13 -27.95 6.63 -6.94
N ARG A 14 -28.33 5.35 -6.93
CA ARG A 14 -29.40 4.88 -6.04
C ARG A 14 -28.89 4.83 -4.60
N GLU A 15 -29.66 5.34 -3.64
CA GLU A 15 -29.26 5.33 -2.23
C GLU A 15 -28.95 3.92 -1.72
N GLU A 16 -29.72 2.93 -2.19
CA GLU A 16 -29.55 1.51 -1.91
C GLU A 16 -28.17 0.97 -2.30
N GLU A 17 -27.55 1.52 -3.35
CA GLU A 17 -26.24 1.09 -3.84
C GLU A 17 -25.08 1.76 -3.08
N MET A 18 -25.36 2.80 -2.29
CA MET A 18 -24.32 3.59 -1.62
C MET A 18 -23.52 2.80 -0.60
N GLY A 19 -24.14 1.86 0.09
CA GLY A 19 -23.43 0.97 1.00
C GLY A 19 -22.32 0.18 0.28
N MET A 20 -22.65 -0.41 -0.87
CA MET A 20 -21.69 -1.18 -1.66
C MET A 20 -20.61 -0.30 -2.27
N VAL A 21 -20.97 0.86 -2.82
CA VAL A 21 -20.00 1.76 -3.44
C VAL A 21 -18.99 2.24 -2.40
N VAL A 22 -19.43 2.68 -1.22
CA VAL A 22 -18.52 3.10 -0.14
C VAL A 22 -17.64 1.94 0.32
N ALA A 23 -18.21 0.73 0.47
CA ALA A 23 -17.43 -0.46 0.85
C ALA A 23 -16.32 -0.77 -0.17
N ILE A 24 -16.62 -0.68 -1.48
CA ILE A 24 -15.62 -0.86 -2.54
C ILE A 24 -14.52 0.21 -2.40
N HIS A 25 -14.87 1.49 -2.28
CA HIS A 25 -13.89 2.58 -2.14
C HIS A 25 -12.99 2.40 -0.92
N ASN A 26 -13.55 2.03 0.23
CA ASN A 26 -12.77 1.75 1.43
C ASN A 26 -11.79 0.59 1.19
N SER A 27 -12.25 -0.50 0.57
CA SER A 27 -11.36 -1.62 0.22
C SER A 27 -10.24 -1.20 -0.74
N VAL A 28 -10.53 -0.34 -1.71
CA VAL A 28 -9.52 0.23 -2.62
C VAL A 28 -8.50 1.07 -1.86
N ASN A 29 -8.96 1.93 -0.96
CA ASN A 29 -8.10 2.77 -0.14
C ASN A 29 -7.20 1.94 0.78
N GLU A 30 -7.75 0.92 1.45
CA GLU A 30 -6.99 0.00 2.30
C GLU A 30 -5.93 -0.76 1.52
N ARG A 31 -6.27 -1.31 0.35
CA ARG A 31 -5.29 -2.00 -0.51
C ARG A 31 -4.20 -1.07 -1.02
N THR A 32 -4.55 0.16 -1.34
CA THR A 32 -3.59 1.20 -1.73
C THR A 32 -2.64 1.49 -0.58
N TRP A 33 -3.19 1.67 0.63
CA TRP A 33 -2.41 1.90 1.84
C TRP A 33 -1.46 0.75 2.16
N VAL A 34 -1.89 -0.51 1.99
CA VAL A 34 -1.02 -1.68 2.16
C VAL A 34 0.21 -1.62 1.24
N GLN A 35 0.05 -1.20 -0.02
CA GLN A 35 1.20 -1.07 -0.93
C GLN A 35 2.14 0.09 -0.52
N VAL A 36 1.58 1.20 -0.05
CA VAL A 36 2.36 2.30 0.52
C VAL A 36 3.16 1.83 1.73
N LEU A 37 2.51 1.15 2.68
CA LEU A 37 3.15 0.59 3.86
C LEU A 37 4.20 -0.46 3.52
N GLU A 38 4.04 -1.20 2.42
CA GLU A 38 5.07 -2.12 1.96
C GLU A 38 6.37 -1.38 1.58
N TYR A 39 6.27 -0.27 0.84
CA TYR A 39 7.44 0.57 0.53
C TYR A 39 8.01 1.17 1.82
N GLU A 40 7.18 1.86 2.60
CA GLU A 40 7.65 2.60 3.78
C GLU A 40 8.20 1.67 4.86
N GLY A 41 7.52 0.58 5.19
CA GLY A 41 8.01 -0.40 6.18
C GLY A 41 9.19 -1.24 5.70
N THR A 42 9.46 -1.28 4.41
CA THR A 42 10.65 -1.96 3.88
C THR A 42 11.86 -1.04 3.83
N LEU A 43 11.66 0.22 3.46
CA LEU A 43 12.72 1.15 3.11
C LEU A 43 13.01 2.18 4.21
N TYR A 44 12.02 2.48 5.05
CA TYR A 44 12.03 3.48 6.13
C TYR A 44 11.25 2.98 7.37
N PRO A 45 11.60 1.80 7.93
CA PRO A 45 10.87 1.21 9.06
C PRO A 45 10.76 2.14 10.27
N GLU A 46 11.74 3.01 10.50
CA GLU A 46 11.77 4.00 11.56
C GLU A 46 10.72 5.11 11.42
N CYS A 47 10.19 5.33 10.21
CA CYS A 47 9.25 6.40 9.92
C CYS A 47 7.78 5.95 9.89
N VAL A 48 7.51 4.64 9.84
CA VAL A 48 6.17 4.09 9.59
C VAL A 48 5.15 4.53 10.63
N ASP A 49 5.53 4.54 11.91
CA ASP A 49 4.61 4.90 13.01
C ASP A 49 4.18 6.37 12.97
N THR A 50 4.96 7.21 12.28
CA THR A 50 4.68 8.64 12.10
C THR A 50 4.15 8.98 10.70
N LEU A 51 3.95 7.98 9.85
CA LEU A 51 3.52 8.18 8.47
C LEU A 51 2.08 8.70 8.42
N GLN A 52 1.88 9.83 7.75
CA GLN A 52 0.56 10.47 7.66
C GLN A 52 0.21 10.81 6.22
N LEU A 53 -1.05 10.58 5.82
CA LEU A 53 -1.59 11.11 4.57
C LEU A 53 -1.91 12.60 4.74
N VAL A 54 -1.15 13.45 4.05
CA VAL A 54 -1.30 14.91 4.10
C VAL A 54 -2.42 15.36 3.17
N ARG A 55 -2.41 14.87 1.92
CA ARG A 55 -3.42 15.24 0.93
C ARG A 55 -3.56 14.21 -0.18
N PHE A 56 -4.70 14.26 -0.85
CA PHE A 56 -5.10 13.42 -1.95
C PHE A 56 -5.50 14.27 -3.16
N VAL A 57 -4.98 13.97 -4.34
CA VAL A 57 -5.31 14.68 -5.58
C VAL A 57 -5.65 13.67 -6.68
N GLY A 58 -6.88 13.74 -7.20
CA GLY A 58 -7.27 12.97 -8.38
C GLY A 58 -6.81 13.63 -9.67
N LYS A 59 -6.19 12.85 -10.55
CA LYS A 59 -5.65 13.27 -11.86
C LYS A 59 -6.02 12.28 -12.98
N PRO A 60 -7.33 12.02 -13.21
CA PRO A 60 -7.78 10.98 -14.15
C PRO A 60 -7.29 11.21 -15.60
N ASP A 61 -7.16 12.48 -16.02
CA ASP A 61 -6.80 12.82 -17.39
C ASP A 61 -5.29 12.85 -17.65
N GLU A 62 -4.47 12.76 -16.60
CA GLU A 62 -3.01 12.85 -16.69
C GLU A 62 -2.36 11.48 -16.45
N PRO A 63 -2.15 10.63 -17.46
CA PRO A 63 -1.45 9.37 -17.25
C PRO A 63 0.00 9.58 -16.83
N THR A 64 0.48 8.73 -15.92
CA THR A 64 1.90 8.69 -15.56
C THR A 64 2.78 8.34 -16.77
N LEU A 65 4.05 8.76 -16.76
CA LEU A 65 5.00 8.40 -17.83
C LEU A 65 5.09 6.88 -18.04
N LYS A 66 5.01 6.10 -16.96
CA LYS A 66 4.96 4.63 -17.02
C LYS A 66 3.70 4.13 -17.73
N ALA A 67 2.54 4.69 -17.40
CA ALA A 67 1.28 4.36 -18.05
C ALA A 67 1.30 4.71 -19.55
N ARG A 68 1.86 5.87 -19.91
CA ARG A 68 2.06 6.27 -21.32
C ARG A 68 2.96 5.27 -22.05
N ALA A 69 4.10 4.91 -21.47
CA ALA A 69 5.02 3.93 -22.07
C ALA A 69 4.37 2.55 -22.23
N ARG A 70 3.62 2.07 -21.22
CA ARG A 70 2.88 0.81 -21.28
C ARG A 70 1.77 0.82 -22.33
N ALA A 71 1.08 1.95 -22.50
CA ALA A 71 0.05 2.09 -23.52
C ALA A 71 0.64 1.94 -24.94
N LEU A 72 1.86 2.44 -25.18
CA LEU A 72 2.55 2.26 -26.46
C LEU A 72 2.84 0.79 -26.79
N THR A 73 2.96 -0.08 -25.78
CA THR A 73 3.18 -1.53 -25.97
C THR A 73 1.89 -2.35 -25.91
N GLY A 74 0.72 -1.70 -26.01
CA GLY A 74 -0.60 -2.36 -26.09
C GLY A 74 -1.26 -2.70 -24.75
N TYR A 75 -0.70 -2.26 -23.61
CA TYR A 75 -1.36 -2.44 -22.32
C TYR A 75 -2.46 -1.40 -22.10
N ALA A 76 -3.50 -1.78 -21.36
CA ALA A 76 -4.57 -0.86 -20.97
C ALA A 76 -4.04 0.30 -20.11
N LYS A 77 -4.48 1.52 -20.45
CA LYS A 77 -4.25 2.73 -19.62
C LYS A 77 -4.99 2.56 -18.28
N PRO A 78 -4.47 3.11 -17.16
CA PRO A 78 -5.26 3.20 -15.94
C PRO A 78 -6.54 4.01 -16.21
N PHE A 79 -7.66 3.55 -15.64
CA PHE A 79 -8.93 4.25 -15.74
C PHE A 79 -9.03 5.42 -14.75
N ASP A 80 -8.19 5.40 -13.71
CA ASP A 80 -8.10 6.48 -12.73
C ASP A 80 -6.67 6.58 -12.19
N ARG A 81 -6.25 7.80 -11.83
CA ARG A 81 -4.94 8.09 -11.25
C ARG A 81 -5.10 9.03 -10.08
N HIS A 82 -4.39 8.72 -9.00
CA HIS A 82 -4.32 9.55 -7.82
C HIS A 82 -2.88 9.82 -7.38
N ASP A 83 -2.64 11.04 -6.92
CA ASP A 83 -1.41 11.43 -6.26
C ASP A 83 -1.71 11.58 -4.76
N TRP A 84 -1.09 10.73 -3.93
CA TRP A 84 -1.17 10.82 -2.47
C TRP A 84 0.11 11.48 -1.97
N VAL A 85 -0.01 12.51 -1.14
CA VAL A 85 1.17 13.10 -0.50
C VAL A 85 1.18 12.72 0.96
N LEU A 86 2.30 12.11 1.35
CA LEU A 86 2.52 11.57 2.67
C LEU A 86 3.58 12.40 3.38
N SER A 87 3.42 12.59 4.68
CA SER A 87 4.48 13.08 5.54
C SER A 87 5.23 11.87 6.09
N ARG A 88 6.47 11.69 5.63
CA ARG A 88 7.42 10.65 6.06
C ARG A 88 8.49 11.32 6.90
N CYS A 89 8.48 11.10 8.22
CA CYS A 89 9.43 11.73 9.13
C CYS A 89 9.52 13.26 8.94
N GLY A 90 8.38 13.92 8.73
CA GLY A 90 8.30 15.36 8.51
C GLY A 90 8.67 15.85 7.10
N LYS A 91 8.97 14.93 6.16
CA LYS A 91 9.19 15.26 4.74
C LYS A 91 7.98 14.84 3.90
N GLU A 92 7.53 15.73 3.02
CA GLU A 92 6.47 15.38 2.08
C GLU A 92 7.03 14.51 0.95
N VAL A 93 6.32 13.41 0.66
CA VAL A 93 6.66 12.44 -0.38
C VAL A 93 5.41 12.15 -1.17
N THR A 94 5.51 12.26 -2.49
CA THR A 94 4.38 11.99 -3.38
C THR A 94 4.38 10.52 -3.80
N TYR A 95 3.24 9.86 -3.69
CA TYR A 95 2.96 8.54 -4.25
C TYR A 95 2.03 8.68 -5.45
N LEU A 96 2.42 8.04 -6.55
CA LEU A 96 1.61 7.89 -7.75
C LEU A 96 0.86 6.56 -7.66
N ILE A 97 -0.46 6.61 -7.80
CA ILE A 97 -1.33 5.44 -7.72
C ILE A 97 -2.13 5.35 -9.01
N ASP A 98 -1.81 4.34 -9.80
CA ASP A 98 -2.52 4.02 -11.04
C ASP A 98 -3.52 2.88 -10.77
N PHE A 99 -4.79 3.07 -11.15
CA PHE A 99 -5.84 2.05 -11.03
C PHE A 99 -6.14 1.43 -12.40
N TYR A 100 -6.00 0.11 -12.50
CA TYR A 100 -6.21 -0.65 -13.74
C TYR A 100 -7.36 -1.64 -13.58
N ASN A 101 -8.17 -1.79 -14.63
CA ASN A 101 -9.17 -2.84 -14.68
C ASN A 101 -8.49 -4.22 -14.62
N GLY A 102 -8.95 -5.07 -13.71
CA GLY A 102 -8.54 -6.46 -13.64
C GLY A 102 -9.56 -7.37 -14.33
N THR A 103 -9.14 -8.59 -14.65
CA THR A 103 -10.05 -9.60 -15.19
C THR A 103 -10.88 -10.21 -14.05
N PRO A 104 -12.21 -10.03 -14.03
CA PRO A 104 -13.05 -10.58 -12.98
C PRO A 104 -13.02 -12.11 -13.01
N THR A 105 -13.03 -12.73 -11.85
CA THR A 105 -13.17 -14.20 -11.69
C THR A 105 -14.37 -14.50 -10.81
N PRO A 106 -14.92 -15.73 -10.82
CA PRO A 106 -16.04 -16.08 -9.95
C PRO A 106 -15.77 -15.81 -8.45
N LEU A 107 -14.50 -15.92 -8.03
CA LEU A 107 -14.05 -15.63 -6.67
C LEU A 107 -13.77 -14.15 -6.41
N LYS A 108 -13.50 -13.36 -7.46
CA LYS A 108 -13.17 -11.93 -7.39
C LYS A 108 -13.97 -11.20 -8.48
N PRO A 109 -15.28 -10.99 -8.27
CA PRO A 109 -16.15 -10.38 -9.27
C PRO A 109 -15.78 -8.91 -9.55
N VAL A 110 -15.17 -8.23 -8.57
CA VAL A 110 -14.54 -6.91 -8.75
C VAL A 110 -13.02 -7.10 -8.73
N ALA A 111 -12.45 -7.30 -9.92
CA ALA A 111 -11.01 -7.40 -10.09
C ALA A 111 -10.45 -6.05 -10.53
N MET A 112 -9.51 -5.52 -9.74
CA MET A 112 -8.79 -4.30 -10.04
C MET A 112 -7.34 -4.50 -9.62
N HIS A 113 -6.42 -3.96 -10.42
CA HIS A 113 -5.01 -3.92 -10.10
C HIS A 113 -4.63 -2.48 -9.70
N ILE A 114 -3.98 -2.36 -8.54
CA ILE A 114 -3.49 -1.09 -8.00
C ILE A 114 -1.97 -1.12 -8.11
N ASP A 115 -1.39 -0.04 -8.64
CA ASP A 115 0.06 0.16 -8.72
C ASP A 115 0.40 1.46 -8.00
N ALA A 116 0.65 1.36 -6.69
CA ALA A 116 1.08 2.45 -5.83
C ALA A 116 2.61 2.45 -5.72
N ARG A 117 3.23 3.60 -5.95
CA ARG A 117 4.69 3.76 -5.93
C ARG A 117 5.09 5.20 -5.62
N PRO A 118 6.29 5.44 -5.07
CA PRO A 118 6.83 6.79 -4.97
C PRO A 118 6.89 7.46 -6.35
N ALA A 119 6.67 8.77 -6.36
CA ALA A 119 6.95 9.62 -7.50
C ALA A 119 8.46 9.57 -7.81
N ALA A 120 8.83 9.87 -9.05
CA ALA A 120 10.23 9.93 -9.46
C ALA A 120 10.64 11.39 -9.74
N ASP A 121 10.10 12.30 -8.93
CA ASP A 121 10.37 13.74 -8.93
C ASP A 121 11.68 14.08 -8.22
N ASP A 122 12.06 13.32 -7.19
CA ASP A 122 13.37 13.41 -6.55
C ASP A 122 14.21 12.13 -6.69
N LEU A 123 15.53 12.27 -6.47
CA LEU A 123 16.49 11.18 -6.61
C LEU A 123 16.25 10.03 -5.63
N GLN A 124 15.83 10.34 -4.40
CA GLN A 124 15.58 9.33 -3.37
C GLN A 124 14.36 8.49 -3.73
N SER A 125 13.25 9.11 -4.10
CA SER A 125 12.04 8.38 -4.49
C SER A 125 12.18 7.67 -5.84
N ALA A 126 12.97 8.21 -6.78
CA ALA A 126 13.38 7.48 -7.99
C ALA A 126 14.22 6.23 -7.65
N TRP A 127 15.16 6.34 -6.71
CA TRP A 127 15.98 5.23 -6.25
C TRP A 127 15.17 4.17 -5.50
N ASP A 128 14.25 4.57 -4.63
CA ASP A 128 13.32 3.67 -3.92
C ASP A 128 12.53 2.82 -4.91
N ARG A 129 12.01 3.45 -5.96
CA ARG A 129 11.28 2.77 -7.03
C ARG A 129 12.16 1.78 -7.80
N ALA A 130 13.42 2.10 -8.06
CA ALA A 130 14.34 1.24 -8.78
C ALA A 130 14.79 0.03 -7.93
N ARG A 131 15.04 0.23 -6.63
CA ARG A 131 15.53 -0.83 -5.73
C ARG A 131 14.44 -1.74 -5.19
N MET A 132 13.18 -1.29 -5.08
CA MET A 132 12.10 -2.08 -4.47
C MET A 132 11.90 -3.47 -5.10
N PRO A 133 11.91 -3.67 -6.43
CA PRO A 133 11.80 -5.01 -7.02
C PRO A 133 12.92 -5.96 -6.59
N PHE A 134 14.14 -5.44 -6.48
CA PHE A 134 15.29 -6.19 -5.98
C PHE A 134 15.10 -6.54 -4.50
N VAL A 135 14.67 -5.58 -3.68
CA VAL A 135 14.40 -5.83 -2.25
C VAL A 135 13.30 -6.88 -2.07
N ARG A 136 12.21 -6.79 -2.84
CA ARG A 136 11.14 -7.80 -2.85
C ARG A 136 11.67 -9.18 -3.21
N PHE A 137 12.49 -9.27 -4.27
CA PHE A 137 13.14 -10.52 -4.66
C PHE A 137 14.01 -11.09 -3.53
N TRP A 138 14.91 -10.29 -2.96
CA TRP A 138 15.76 -10.75 -1.84
C TRP A 138 14.98 -11.18 -0.61
N ARG A 139 13.89 -10.50 -0.28
CA ARG A 139 13.01 -10.91 0.83
C ARG A 139 12.29 -12.22 0.53
N SER A 140 11.92 -12.47 -0.73
CA SER A 140 11.26 -13.71 -1.14
C SER A 140 12.18 -14.94 -1.08
N VAL A 141 13.49 -14.74 -1.25
CA VAL A 141 14.50 -15.82 -1.20
C VAL A 141 15.19 -15.97 0.16
N ARG A 142 14.97 -15.06 1.11
CA ARG A 142 15.49 -15.23 2.48
C ARG A 142 14.77 -16.40 3.17
N PRO A 143 15.49 -17.41 3.67
CA PRO A 143 14.89 -18.42 4.53
C PRO A 143 14.30 -17.72 5.76
N GLN A 144 13.06 -18.05 6.13
CA GLN A 144 12.36 -17.47 7.26
C GLN A 144 12.92 -18.00 8.60
N GLN A 145 14.22 -17.81 8.87
CA GLN A 145 14.87 -18.26 10.10
C GLN A 145 14.46 -17.41 11.33
N ALA A 146 13.99 -16.17 11.11
CA ALA A 146 13.67 -15.25 12.21
C ALA A 146 12.30 -15.52 12.89
N ALA A 147 11.30 -16.02 12.15
CA ALA A 147 9.98 -16.27 12.73
C ALA A 147 9.99 -17.47 13.70
N ALA A 148 10.82 -18.49 13.43
CA ALA A 148 10.98 -19.66 14.29
C ALA A 148 11.72 -19.35 15.60
N ALA A 149 12.68 -18.40 15.58
CA ALA A 149 13.43 -18.01 16.78
C ALA A 149 12.57 -17.20 17.77
N ALA A 150 11.67 -16.34 17.28
CA ALA A 150 10.77 -15.56 18.13
C ALA A 150 9.65 -16.42 18.77
N THR A 151 9.10 -17.39 18.05
CA THR A 151 8.16 -18.37 18.63
C THR A 151 8.86 -19.31 19.62
N ALA A 152 10.11 -19.70 19.38
CA ALA A 152 10.88 -20.49 20.34
C ALA A 152 11.19 -19.74 21.64
N ALA A 153 11.54 -18.45 21.56
CA ALA A 153 11.81 -17.61 22.73
C ALA A 153 10.54 -17.31 23.55
N ALA A 154 9.38 -17.18 22.90
CA ALA A 154 8.09 -17.02 23.60
C ALA A 154 7.57 -18.33 24.23
N ALA A 155 7.94 -19.48 23.69
CA ALA A 155 7.52 -20.79 24.19
C ALA A 155 8.31 -21.27 25.42
N TYR A 156 9.53 -20.76 25.64
CA TYR A 156 10.36 -21.06 26.81
C TYR A 156 10.84 -19.79 27.50
N PRO A 157 10.02 -19.14 28.36
CA PRO A 157 10.55 -18.16 29.29
C PRO A 157 11.52 -18.88 30.24
N ALA A 158 12.74 -18.36 30.39
CA ALA A 158 13.74 -18.91 31.29
C ALA A 158 13.18 -18.97 32.72
N GLY A 159 12.74 -20.14 33.15
CA GLY A 159 12.14 -20.40 34.45
C GLY A 159 13.20 -20.46 35.55
N GLY A 160 13.08 -19.52 36.50
CA GLY A 160 13.24 -19.74 37.94
C GLY A 160 14.52 -20.40 38.45
N ALA A 161 15.52 -19.59 38.82
CA ALA A 161 16.53 -20.00 39.79
C ALA A 161 15.89 -20.15 41.18
N ALA A 162 15.54 -21.37 41.57
CA ALA A 162 15.19 -21.70 42.96
C ALA A 162 16.49 -21.87 43.76
N ALA A 163 16.87 -20.85 44.53
CA ALA A 163 17.96 -20.93 45.50
C ALA A 163 17.49 -21.63 46.77
N SER A 164 18.06 -22.81 47.04
CA SER A 164 17.97 -23.53 48.31
C SER A 164 18.73 -22.78 49.41
N SER A 165 18.06 -22.44 50.51
CA SER A 165 18.72 -21.96 51.74
C SER A 165 18.36 -22.87 52.92
N LYS A 166 19.41 -23.31 53.59
CA LYS A 166 19.52 -24.33 54.63
C LYS A 166 18.66 -24.05 55.88
N ALA A 167 18.19 -25.15 56.47
CA ALA A 167 17.77 -25.24 57.86
C ALA A 167 18.97 -25.05 58.80
N ASN A 168 18.74 -24.33 59.89
CA ASN A 168 19.47 -24.41 61.16
C ASN A 168 18.43 -24.71 62.24
#